data_AF-A0A3B8P040-F1
#
_entry.id   AF-A0A3B8P040-F1
#
_cell.length_a   1.000
_cell.length_b   1.000
_cell.length_c   1.000
_cell.angle_alpha   90.00
_cell.angle_beta   90.00
_cell.angle_gamma   90.00
#
_symmetry.space_group_name_H-M   'P 1'
#
loop_
_entity.id
_entity.type
_entity.pdbx_description
1 polymer ?
#
loop_
_entity_poly.entity_id
_entity_poly.type
_entity_poly.pdbx_seq_one_letter_code
_entity_poly.pdbx_strand_id
1 'polypeptide(L)'
;MRKRGRLKKRPFLRYFFEKPFSKGKKCGILSEVVRKGEFRVTVYTHSVAETEALAEKTASLIHAGDCLAFEGGLGAGKTAFVRGLAKGLGLRGDVCSPTFSLVNEYRSDKLNLYHFDMYRIETADDLYSTGYFDYLDTDCVLAIEWSENITAYLPENTVFVKIRRIDDQTREITITGDERFEDSGD
;
A
#
# COMPACT_ATOMS: atom_id res chain seq x y z
N MET A 1 3.67 8.94 -45.38
CA MET A 1 4.27 9.20 -44.05
C MET A 1 3.14 9.32 -43.01
N ARG A 2 2.75 8.21 -42.36
CA ARG A 2 1.62 8.18 -41.41
C ARG A 2 2.10 8.68 -40.05
N LYS A 3 1.59 9.84 -39.60
CA LYS A 3 1.74 10.30 -38.21
C LYS A 3 1.08 9.26 -37.30
N ARG A 4 1.87 8.49 -36.55
CA ARG A 4 1.34 7.64 -35.46
C ARG A 4 0.77 8.59 -34.41
N GLY A 5 -0.55 8.61 -34.31
CA GLY A 5 -1.25 9.33 -33.24
C GLY A 5 -0.77 8.81 -31.90
N ARG A 6 -0.27 9.72 -31.06
CA ARG A 6 0.00 9.45 -29.64
C ARG A 6 -1.38 9.18 -29.02
N LEU A 7 -1.71 7.91 -28.79
CA LEU A 7 -2.90 7.53 -28.02
C LEU A 7 -2.83 8.31 -26.71
N LYS A 8 -3.80 9.20 -26.46
CA LYS A 8 -3.99 9.81 -25.14
C LYS A 8 -4.27 8.65 -24.18
N LYS A 9 -3.28 8.28 -23.37
CA LYS A 9 -3.48 7.30 -22.29
C LYS A 9 -4.46 7.95 -21.33
N ARG A 10 -5.64 7.35 -21.16
CA ARG A 10 -6.56 7.78 -20.10
C ARG A 10 -5.88 7.52 -18.73
N PRO A 11 -6.10 8.36 -17.71
CA PRO A 11 -5.56 8.14 -16.37
C PRO A 11 -5.89 6.74 -15.87
N PHE A 12 -4.86 5.98 -15.50
CA PHE A 12 -5.01 4.62 -14.99
C PHE A 12 -5.75 4.63 -13.63
N LEU A 13 -5.47 5.63 -12.79
CA LEU A 13 -6.08 5.77 -11.46
C LEU A 13 -7.57 6.11 -11.51
N ARG A 14 -7.97 7.12 -12.30
CA ARG A 14 -9.38 7.49 -12.47
C ARG A 14 -10.29 6.30 -12.81
N TYR A 15 -9.87 5.41 -13.71
CA TYR A 15 -10.67 4.23 -14.07
C TYR A 15 -10.69 3.15 -12.97
N PHE A 16 -9.61 3.03 -12.19
CA PHE A 16 -9.46 1.98 -11.17
C PHE A 16 -10.26 2.26 -9.90
N PHE A 17 -10.40 3.52 -9.52
CA PHE A 17 -11.05 3.92 -8.28
C PHE A 17 -12.45 4.56 -8.47
N GLU A 18 -12.79 5.14 -9.64
CA GLU A 18 -14.13 5.74 -9.87
C GLU A 18 -15.25 4.68 -9.99
N LYS A 19 -14.92 3.39 -10.25
CA LYS A 19 -15.94 2.35 -10.22
C LYS A 19 -16.41 2.14 -8.77
N PRO A 20 -17.72 2.30 -8.48
CA PRO A 20 -18.24 2.17 -7.14
C PRO A 20 -17.91 0.77 -6.58
N PHE A 21 -17.23 0.74 -5.42
CA PHE A 21 -16.95 -0.50 -4.69
C PHE A 21 -18.25 -1.18 -4.20
N SER A 22 -19.34 -0.41 -4.06
CA SER A 22 -20.71 -0.90 -3.78
C SER A 22 -21.78 -0.01 -4.46
N LYS A 23 -22.95 -0.58 -4.81
CA LYS A 23 -24.04 0.14 -5.49
C LYS A 23 -24.43 1.43 -4.75
N GLY A 24 -24.07 2.59 -5.31
CA GLY A 24 -24.68 3.88 -4.97
C GLY A 24 -23.85 4.85 -4.11
N LYS A 25 -22.63 4.52 -3.66
CA LYS A 25 -21.75 5.49 -2.97
C LYS A 25 -20.63 5.94 -3.90
N LYS A 26 -20.53 7.27 -4.15
CA LYS A 26 -19.39 7.86 -4.86
C LYS A 26 -18.16 7.70 -3.95
N CYS A 27 -17.19 6.89 -4.38
CA CYS A 27 -15.86 6.91 -3.79
C CYS A 27 -15.18 8.17 -4.32
N GLY A 28 -15.11 9.23 -3.52
CA GLY A 28 -14.41 10.44 -3.90
C GLY A 28 -12.91 10.15 -3.92
N ILE A 29 -12.30 10.13 -5.10
CA ILE A 29 -10.85 10.13 -5.23
C ILE A 29 -10.42 11.58 -5.29
N LEU A 30 -9.58 11.97 -4.35
CA LEU A 30 -8.83 13.22 -4.44
C LEU A 30 -7.37 12.85 -4.66
N SER A 31 -6.87 13.17 -5.84
CA SER A 31 -5.47 13.06 -6.20
C SER A 31 -4.83 14.44 -6.18
N GLU A 32 -3.71 14.59 -5.50
CA GLU A 32 -2.96 15.84 -5.45
C GLU A 32 -1.45 15.60 -5.60
N VAL A 33 -0.76 16.55 -6.20
CA VAL A 33 0.71 16.58 -6.20
C VAL A 33 1.16 17.11 -4.84
N VAL A 34 1.92 16.32 -4.10
CA VAL A 34 2.45 16.73 -2.77
C VAL A 34 3.71 17.59 -2.97
N ARG A 35 4.62 17.11 -3.81
CA ARG A 35 5.83 17.80 -4.30
C ARG A 35 6.21 17.20 -5.64
N LYS A 36 7.19 17.79 -6.33
CA LYS A 36 7.62 17.30 -7.66
C LYS A 36 8.03 15.82 -7.58
N GLY A 37 7.31 14.96 -8.30
CA GLY A 37 7.55 13.51 -8.33
C GLY A 37 6.89 12.72 -7.21
N GLU A 38 6.09 13.34 -6.34
CA GLU A 38 5.37 12.68 -5.26
C GLU A 38 3.87 13.01 -5.35
N PHE A 39 3.06 11.95 -5.44
CA PHE A 39 1.63 12.02 -5.68
C PHE A 39 0.88 11.36 -4.54
N ARG A 40 -0.28 11.91 -4.20
CA ARG A 40 -1.13 11.42 -3.13
C ARG A 40 -2.53 11.17 -3.65
N VAL A 41 -3.11 10.07 -3.20
CA VAL A 41 -4.45 9.61 -3.55
C VAL A 41 -5.21 9.29 -2.28
N THR A 42 -6.37 9.90 -2.08
CA THR A 42 -7.23 9.62 -0.92
C THR A 42 -8.50 8.90 -1.36
N VAL A 43 -8.85 7.85 -0.63
CA VAL A 43 -9.96 6.93 -0.92
C VAL A 43 -10.71 6.63 0.35
N TYR A 44 -12.05 6.61 0.27
CA TYR A 44 -12.90 6.18 1.37
C TYR A 44 -13.40 4.77 1.14
N THR A 45 -13.21 3.89 2.12
CA THR A 45 -13.76 2.53 2.13
C THR A 45 -14.76 2.40 3.28
N HIS A 46 -15.82 1.62 3.08
CA HIS A 46 -16.92 1.45 4.03
C HIS A 46 -17.02 0.02 4.59
N SER A 47 -16.05 -0.83 4.28
CA SER A 47 -15.95 -2.16 4.85
C SER A 47 -14.52 -2.71 4.73
N VAL A 48 -14.23 -3.77 5.49
CA VAL A 48 -12.99 -4.54 5.35
C VAL A 48 -12.81 -5.04 3.92
N ALA A 49 -13.89 -5.53 3.29
CA ALA A 49 -13.86 -6.03 1.93
C ALA A 49 -13.53 -4.92 0.90
N GLU A 50 -14.02 -3.69 1.12
CA GLU A 50 -13.66 -2.55 0.27
C GLU A 50 -12.18 -2.14 0.46
N THR A 51 -11.65 -2.19 1.69
CA THR A 51 -10.21 -1.99 1.97
C THR A 51 -9.34 -3.05 1.31
N GLU A 52 -9.73 -4.32 1.39
CA GLU A 52 -9.02 -5.41 0.73
C GLU A 52 -9.07 -5.29 -0.79
N ALA A 53 -10.23 -4.94 -1.36
CA ALA A 53 -10.37 -4.71 -2.80
C ALA A 53 -9.55 -3.51 -3.30
N LEU A 54 -9.46 -2.46 -2.49
CA LEU A 54 -8.57 -1.34 -2.72
C LEU A 54 -7.10 -1.80 -2.76
N ALA A 55 -6.67 -2.58 -1.78
CA ALA A 55 -5.30 -3.06 -1.72
C ALA A 55 -4.93 -4.03 -2.84
N GLU A 56 -5.86 -4.92 -3.23
CA GLU A 56 -5.70 -5.83 -4.38
C GLU A 56 -5.51 -5.03 -5.68
N LYS A 57 -6.22 -3.91 -5.82
CA LYS A 57 -6.03 -2.98 -6.94
C LYS A 57 -4.67 -2.29 -6.89
N THR A 58 -4.29 -1.77 -5.72
CA THR A 58 -2.98 -1.14 -5.49
C THR A 58 -1.82 -2.09 -5.84
N ALA A 59 -1.97 -3.39 -5.57
CA ALA A 59 -0.96 -4.39 -5.90
C ALA A 59 -0.54 -4.40 -7.38
N SER A 60 -1.42 -3.99 -8.30
CA SER A 60 -1.09 -3.90 -9.74
C SER A 60 -0.10 -2.79 -10.10
N LEU A 61 0.16 -1.86 -9.17
CA LEU A 61 1.14 -0.78 -9.27
C LEU A 61 2.44 -1.10 -8.51
N ILE A 62 2.46 -2.20 -7.76
CA ILE A 62 3.60 -2.60 -6.93
C ILE A 62 4.54 -3.48 -7.74
N HIS A 63 5.83 -3.22 -7.59
CA HIS A 63 6.93 -3.87 -8.27
C HIS A 63 7.84 -4.59 -7.26
N ALA A 64 8.70 -5.45 -7.78
CA ALA A 64 9.78 -6.04 -7.00
C ALA A 64 10.67 -4.96 -6.36
N GLY A 65 11.04 -5.15 -5.09
CA GLY A 65 11.84 -4.21 -4.30
C GLY A 65 11.04 -3.04 -3.68
N ASP A 66 9.73 -2.95 -3.90
CA ASP A 66 8.93 -1.89 -3.28
C ASP A 66 8.76 -2.09 -1.77
N CYS A 67 8.83 -0.97 -1.05
CA CYS A 67 8.46 -0.89 0.36
C CYS A 67 7.14 -0.11 0.53
N LEU A 68 6.17 -0.73 1.18
CA LEU A 68 4.91 -0.10 1.60
C LEU A 68 4.92 0.11 3.12
N ALA A 69 4.90 1.37 3.54
CA ALA A 69 4.90 1.79 4.93
C ALA A 69 3.47 2.15 5.39
N PHE A 70 2.96 1.45 6.39
CA PHE A 70 1.59 1.59 6.87
C PHE A 70 1.51 2.30 8.21
N GLU A 71 0.83 3.45 8.20
CA GLU A 71 0.50 4.22 9.40
C GLU A 71 -0.99 4.14 9.75
N GLY A 72 -1.29 4.09 11.03
CA GLY A 72 -2.67 4.17 11.53
C GLY A 72 -2.82 3.48 12.88
N GLY A 73 -3.79 3.94 13.68
CA GLY A 73 -4.02 3.39 15.02
C GLY A 73 -4.41 1.90 15.04
N LEU A 74 -4.51 1.36 16.25
CA LEU A 74 -4.98 -0.01 16.46
C LEU A 74 -6.38 -0.22 15.82
N GLY A 75 -6.53 -1.31 15.06
CA GLY A 75 -7.79 -1.61 14.37
C GLY A 75 -8.13 -0.67 13.20
N ALA A 76 -7.19 0.17 12.75
CA ALA A 76 -7.40 1.04 11.58
C ALA A 76 -7.65 0.23 10.29
N GLY A 77 -7.09 -0.97 10.18
CA GLY A 77 -7.25 -1.85 9.01
C GLY A 77 -5.97 -2.07 8.20
N LYS A 78 -4.79 -1.78 8.77
CA LYS A 78 -3.47 -2.00 8.15
C LYS A 78 -3.32 -3.45 7.65
N THR A 79 -3.48 -4.44 8.54
CA THR A 79 -3.45 -5.86 8.16
C THR A 79 -4.48 -6.22 7.10
N ALA A 80 -5.69 -5.64 7.13
CA ALA A 80 -6.69 -5.89 6.08
C ALA A 80 -6.21 -5.39 4.71
N PHE A 81 -5.55 -4.25 4.66
CA PHE A 81 -4.89 -3.78 3.45
C PHE A 81 -3.81 -4.77 3.00
N VAL A 82 -2.94 -5.23 3.90
CA VAL A 82 -1.88 -6.20 3.56
C VAL A 82 -2.46 -7.51 3.03
N ARG A 83 -3.60 -7.99 3.55
CA ARG A 83 -4.29 -9.18 3.00
C ARG A 83 -4.70 -8.97 1.54
N GLY A 84 -5.34 -7.84 1.24
CA GLY A 84 -5.75 -7.51 -0.13
C GLY A 84 -4.55 -7.33 -1.06
N LEU A 85 -3.47 -6.69 -0.56
CA LEU A 85 -2.21 -6.56 -1.29
C LEU A 85 -1.64 -7.94 -1.65
N ALA A 86 -1.51 -8.83 -0.68
CA ALA A 86 -0.99 -10.18 -0.91
C ALA A 86 -1.79 -10.94 -1.96
N LYS A 87 -3.12 -10.85 -1.90
CA LYS A 87 -4.02 -11.42 -2.90
C LYS A 87 -3.76 -10.83 -4.30
N GLY A 88 -3.62 -9.52 -4.41
CA GLY A 88 -3.33 -8.85 -5.68
C GLY A 88 -1.95 -9.18 -6.26
N LEU A 89 -0.97 -9.47 -5.41
CA LEU A 89 0.35 -9.99 -5.80
C LEU A 89 0.31 -11.48 -6.22
N GLY A 90 -0.83 -12.15 -6.07
CA GLY A 90 -1.02 -13.56 -6.42
C GLY A 90 -0.51 -14.54 -5.37
N LEU A 91 -0.27 -14.08 -4.14
CA LEU A 91 0.11 -14.93 -3.02
C LEU A 91 -1.09 -15.75 -2.55
N ARG A 92 -0.81 -16.97 -2.07
CA ARG A 92 -1.82 -17.91 -1.58
C ARG A 92 -1.64 -18.11 -0.08
N GLY A 93 -2.75 -18.33 0.62
CA GLY A 93 -2.77 -18.58 2.06
C GLY A 93 -3.32 -17.42 2.86
N ASP A 94 -3.49 -17.66 4.16
CA ASP A 94 -4.04 -16.67 5.08
C ASP A 94 -2.96 -15.67 5.49
N VAL A 95 -3.29 -14.39 5.36
CA VAL A 95 -2.45 -13.29 5.83
C VAL A 95 -2.96 -12.81 7.17
N CYS A 96 -2.08 -12.81 8.16
CA CYS A 96 -2.35 -12.47 9.55
C CYS A 96 -1.29 -11.48 10.03
N SER A 97 -1.64 -10.63 11.00
CA SER A 97 -0.68 -9.69 11.57
C SER A 97 0.47 -10.42 12.26
N PRO A 98 1.73 -10.04 12.01
CA PRO A 98 2.90 -10.65 12.64
C PRO A 98 3.20 -10.05 14.02
N THR A 99 2.18 -9.62 14.79
CA THR A 99 2.37 -8.93 16.08
C THR A 99 3.30 -9.67 17.06
N PHE A 100 3.36 -11.01 17.00
CA PHE A 100 4.25 -11.82 17.84
C PHE A 100 5.53 -12.29 17.12
N SER A 101 5.45 -12.57 15.82
CA SER A 101 6.60 -13.04 15.02
C SER A 101 7.49 -11.90 14.54
N LEU A 102 7.05 -10.65 14.66
CA LEU A 102 7.61 -9.41 14.09
C LEU A 102 7.58 -9.38 12.56
N VAL A 103 7.78 -10.52 11.90
CA VAL A 103 7.68 -10.71 10.46
C VAL A 103 6.91 -11.98 10.10
N ASN A 104 6.09 -11.91 9.05
CA ASN A 104 5.53 -13.06 8.35
C ASN A 104 6.02 -13.04 6.91
N GLU A 105 6.35 -14.22 6.38
CA GLU A 105 6.80 -14.40 5.01
C GLU A 105 5.71 -15.05 4.16
N TYR A 106 5.43 -14.47 3.01
CA TYR A 106 4.52 -15.01 2.02
C TYR A 106 5.27 -15.19 0.71
N ARG A 107 5.43 -16.45 0.28
CA ARG A 107 6.26 -16.80 -0.86
C ARG A 107 5.44 -17.24 -2.07
N SER A 108 5.92 -16.89 -3.26
CA SER A 108 5.41 -17.41 -4.54
C SER A 108 6.53 -17.51 -5.57
N ASP A 109 6.24 -18.15 -6.71
CA ASP A 109 7.18 -18.24 -7.84
C ASP A 109 7.41 -16.89 -8.55
N LYS A 110 6.59 -15.87 -8.25
CA LYS A 110 6.65 -14.57 -8.93
C LYS A 110 7.26 -13.49 -8.06
N LEU A 111 6.68 -13.30 -6.88
CA LEU A 111 7.06 -12.22 -5.97
C LEU A 111 6.77 -12.62 -4.54
N ASN A 112 7.73 -12.39 -3.65
CA ASN A 112 7.58 -12.63 -2.22
C ASN A 112 7.14 -11.35 -1.53
N LEU A 113 6.35 -11.48 -0.47
CA LEU A 113 5.94 -10.40 0.42
C LEU A 113 6.42 -10.70 1.83
N TYR A 114 7.11 -9.74 2.44
CA TYR A 114 7.51 -9.78 3.83
C TYR A 114 6.70 -8.73 4.58
N HIS A 115 5.88 -9.21 5.50
CA HIS A 115 4.99 -8.37 6.29
C HIS A 115 5.60 -8.18 7.67
N PHE A 116 5.96 -6.95 8.01
CA PHE A 116 6.49 -6.57 9.31
C PHE A 116 5.44 -5.84 10.15
N ASP A 117 5.52 -6.00 11.48
CA ASP A 117 4.80 -5.20 12.47
C ASP A 117 5.80 -4.58 13.44
N MET A 118 6.01 -3.28 13.30
CA MET A 118 7.02 -2.52 14.05
C MET A 118 6.46 -1.90 15.34
N TYR A 119 5.26 -2.30 15.80
CA TYR A 119 4.59 -1.70 16.96
C TYR A 119 5.45 -1.65 18.23
N ARG A 120 6.34 -2.63 18.41
CA ARG A 120 7.20 -2.80 19.60
C ARG A 120 8.65 -2.35 19.42
N ILE A 121 8.97 -1.76 18.26
CA ILE A 121 10.33 -1.31 17.96
C ILE A 121 10.50 0.09 18.52
N GLU A 122 11.41 0.25 19.48
CA GLU A 122 11.67 1.52 20.15
C GLU A 122 13.07 2.06 19.81
N THR A 123 14.01 1.17 19.49
CA THR A 123 15.41 1.52 19.22
C THR A 123 15.93 0.95 17.90
N ALA A 124 17.08 1.46 17.46
CA ALA A 124 17.79 0.92 16.30
C ALA A 124 18.18 -0.55 16.50
N ASP A 125 18.62 -0.92 17.71
CA ASP A 125 19.04 -2.28 18.05
C ASP A 125 17.86 -3.26 17.99
N ASP A 126 16.67 -2.83 18.45
CA ASP A 126 15.44 -3.62 18.28
C ASP A 126 15.18 -3.90 16.80
N LEU A 127 15.29 -2.86 15.95
CA LEU A 127 15.11 -2.99 14.50
C LEU A 127 16.13 -3.94 13.89
N TYR A 128 17.42 -3.84 14.25
CA TYR A 128 18.46 -4.77 13.79
C TYR A 128 18.11 -6.22 14.12
N SER A 129 17.58 -6.48 15.32
CA SER A 129 17.21 -7.83 15.75
C SER A 129 16.07 -8.47 14.95
N THR A 130 15.26 -7.66 14.24
CA THR A 130 14.17 -8.16 13.39
C THR A 130 14.64 -8.78 12.07
N GLY A 131 15.89 -8.53 11.67
CA GLY A 131 16.40 -8.87 10.34
C GLY A 131 15.90 -7.96 9.21
N TYR A 132 15.20 -6.85 9.51
CA TYR A 132 14.67 -5.91 8.52
C TYR A 132 15.68 -5.50 7.44
N PHE A 133 16.92 -5.18 7.84
CA PHE A 133 17.95 -4.71 6.93
C PHE A 133 18.36 -5.76 5.89
N ASP A 134 18.18 -7.05 6.16
CA ASP A 134 18.54 -8.14 5.24
C ASP A 134 17.62 -8.17 4.00
N TYR A 135 16.46 -7.50 4.06
CA TYR A 135 15.46 -7.51 2.99
C TYR A 135 15.51 -6.28 2.08
N LEU A 136 16.18 -5.19 2.49
CA LEU A 136 16.18 -3.92 1.78
C LEU A 136 16.78 -4.00 0.37
N ASP A 137 17.77 -4.87 0.18
CA ASP A 137 18.49 -5.05 -1.10
C ASP A 137 17.99 -6.27 -1.89
N THR A 138 16.76 -6.74 -1.60
CA THR A 138 16.17 -7.89 -2.29
C THR A 138 15.02 -7.47 -3.21
N ASP A 139 14.68 -8.31 -4.18
CA ASP A 139 13.54 -8.09 -5.08
C ASP A 139 12.17 -8.36 -4.43
N CYS A 140 12.10 -8.53 -3.10
CA CYS A 140 10.84 -8.78 -2.41
C CYS A 140 10.04 -7.49 -2.19
N VAL A 141 8.75 -7.64 -1.90
CA VAL A 141 7.91 -6.52 -1.45
C VAL A 141 7.89 -6.50 0.07
N LEU A 142 8.07 -5.31 0.65
CA LEU A 142 7.94 -5.10 2.09
C LEU A 142 6.60 -4.44 2.39
N ALA A 143 5.86 -4.97 3.36
CA ALA A 143 4.70 -4.32 3.95
C ALA A 143 4.96 -4.10 5.44
N ILE A 144 5.10 -2.86 5.87
CA ILE A 144 5.57 -2.51 7.21
C ILE A 144 4.48 -1.79 7.99
N GLU A 145 3.81 -2.48 8.91
CA GLU A 145 2.89 -1.85 9.85
C GLU A 145 3.65 -1.09 10.94
N TRP A 146 3.06 0.03 11.39
CA TRP A 146 3.65 0.91 12.40
C TRP A 146 4.99 1.50 11.95
N SER A 147 5.07 1.81 10.66
CA SER A 147 6.27 2.35 10.03
C SER A 147 6.75 3.66 10.64
N GLU A 148 5.87 4.40 11.34
CA GLU A 148 6.22 5.61 12.09
C GLU A 148 7.38 5.36 13.08
N ASN A 149 7.48 4.16 13.64
CA ASN A 149 8.54 3.77 14.59
C ASN A 149 9.91 3.62 13.94
N ILE A 150 9.97 3.47 12.61
CA ILE A 150 11.22 3.24 11.87
C ILE A 150 11.43 4.25 10.74
N THR A 151 10.78 5.41 10.80
CA THR A 151 10.77 6.42 9.73
C THR A 151 12.16 6.74 9.18
N ALA A 152 13.19 6.79 10.05
CA ALA A 152 14.57 7.09 9.67
C ALA A 152 15.27 5.98 8.85
N TYR A 153 14.67 4.78 8.78
CA TYR A 153 15.22 3.58 8.15
C TYR A 153 14.38 3.11 6.94
N LEU A 154 13.36 3.88 6.55
CA LEU A 154 12.57 3.59 5.36
C LEU A 154 13.34 3.98 4.09
N PRO A 155 13.27 3.19 3.00
CA PRO A 155 13.84 3.55 1.71
C PRO A 155 13.27 4.86 1.15
N GLU A 156 14.05 5.57 0.33
CA GLU A 156 13.62 6.85 -0.26
C GLU A 156 12.35 6.74 -1.12
N ASN A 157 12.20 5.64 -1.88
CA ASN A 157 11.07 5.39 -2.78
C ASN A 157 9.91 4.64 -2.09
N THR A 158 9.78 4.78 -0.76
CA THR A 158 8.71 4.14 0.00
C THR A 158 7.34 4.65 -0.41
N VAL A 159 6.39 3.72 -0.61
CA VAL A 159 4.97 4.04 -0.76
C VAL A 159 4.33 4.10 0.62
N PHE A 160 3.81 5.27 0.99
CA PHE A 160 3.17 5.47 2.29
C PHE A 160 1.67 5.23 2.20
N VAL A 161 1.13 4.39 3.08
CA VAL A 161 -0.30 4.09 3.22
C VAL A 161 -0.77 4.49 4.61
N LYS A 162 -1.48 5.62 4.70
CA LYS A 162 -2.07 6.10 5.94
C LYS A 162 -3.53 5.74 6.03
N ILE A 163 -3.95 5.08 7.10
CA ILE A 163 -5.33 4.65 7.32
C ILE A 163 -5.91 5.35 8.55
N ARG A 164 -6.86 6.26 8.33
CA ARG A 164 -7.60 6.94 9.39
C ARG A 164 -8.99 6.34 9.54
N ARG A 165 -9.36 5.96 10.76
CA ARG A 165 -10.74 5.59 11.10
C ARG A 165 -11.60 6.86 11.17
N ILE A 166 -12.68 6.88 10.41
CA ILE A 166 -13.66 7.98 10.44
C ILE A 166 -14.82 7.61 11.36
N ASP A 167 -15.34 6.40 11.21
CA ASP A 167 -16.37 5.81 12.06
C ASP A 167 -16.15 4.28 12.15
N ASP A 168 -17.14 3.51 12.61
CA ASP A 168 -17.02 2.06 12.75
C ASP A 168 -16.72 1.34 11.42
N GLN A 169 -17.33 1.80 10.33
CA GLN A 169 -17.27 1.15 9.01
C GLN A 169 -16.37 1.91 8.03
N THR A 170 -16.27 3.22 8.18
CA THR A 170 -15.57 4.08 7.23
C THR A 170 -14.10 4.26 7.58
N ARG A 171 -13.24 4.09 6.58
CA ARG A 171 -11.82 4.44 6.61
C ARG A 171 -11.53 5.47 5.54
N GLU A 172 -10.71 6.45 5.88
CA GLU A 172 -10.00 7.28 4.91
C GLU A 172 -8.61 6.69 4.73
N ILE A 173 -8.28 6.30 3.50
CA ILE A 173 -7.02 5.68 3.15
C ILE A 173 -6.30 6.60 2.18
N THR A 174 -5.14 7.08 2.58
CA THR A 174 -4.28 7.95 1.78
C THR A 174 -3.04 7.17 1.36
N ILE A 175 -2.83 7.06 0.06
CA ILE A 175 -1.64 6.43 -0.54
C ILE A 175 -0.78 7.53 -1.14
N THR A 176 0.48 7.63 -0.73
CA THR A 176 1.46 8.58 -1.25
C THR A 176 2.65 7.83 -1.83
N GLY A 177 3.07 8.17 -3.03
CA GLY A 177 4.21 7.54 -3.70
C GLY A 177 4.65 8.32 -4.93
N ASP A 178 5.39 7.67 -5.82
CA ASP A 178 5.90 8.25 -7.06
C ASP A 178 4.82 8.39 -8.16
N GLU A 179 5.23 8.61 -9.41
CA GLU A 179 4.35 8.80 -10.56
C GLU A 179 3.37 7.66 -10.83
N ARG A 180 3.57 6.47 -10.25
CA ARG A 180 2.60 5.36 -10.34
C ARG A 180 1.26 5.72 -9.70
N PHE A 181 1.26 6.67 -8.76
CA PHE A 181 0.08 7.18 -8.09
C PHE A 181 -0.42 8.52 -8.66
N GLU A 182 0.15 8.99 -9.77
CA GLU A 182 -0.36 10.16 -10.48
C GLU A 182 -1.73 9.85 -11.11
N ASP A 183 -2.76 10.58 -10.67
CA ASP A 183 -4.00 10.66 -11.44
C ASP A 183 -3.76 11.65 -12.59
N SER A 184 -3.35 11.11 -13.73
CA SER A 184 -3.14 11.87 -14.96
C SER A 184 -4.49 12.24 -15.58
N GLY A 185 -5.26 13.09 -14.89
CA GLY A 185 -6.60 13.54 -15.25
C GLY A 185 -6.69 14.07 -16.68
N ASP A 186 -7.00 13.19 -17.64
CA ASP A 186 -7.40 13.50 -19.02
C ASP A 186 -8.83 12.98 -19.29
#